data_AF-A0A5C3Q468-F1
#
_entry.id   AF-A0A5C3Q468-F1
#
_cell.length_a   1.000
_cell.length_b   1.000
_cell.length_c   1.000
_cell.angle_alpha   90.00
_cell.angle_beta   90.00
_cell.angle_gamma   90.00
#
_symmetry.space_group_name_H-M   'P 1'
#
loop_
_entity.id
_entity.type
_entity.pdbx_description
1 polymer ?
#
loop_
_entity_poly.entity_id
_entity_poly.type
_entity_poly.pdbx_seq_one_letter_code
_entity_poly.pdbx_strand_id
1 'polypeptide(L)'
;MESKNAYEASHNAFSGFDTPSTTGTHPADITKNNELYNSDTKNLPVAPAIQPDHWPHPKRGSFDYNKLSGSYPLYWPSKEKFELWKRQQEQEKCIELCLCHTRTPQDSSDCQWMTGITYVCSRQHTGGIKKPHPGHWSKQQKRTPAIRGKFLDEQTHATGKANIVYTRLSKTVKQSVRDKLIAGLSVGTVLKKLRADQFSKANI
;
A
#
# COMPACT_ATOMS: atom_id res chain seq x y z
N MET A 1 -16.11 -52.08 -15.72
CA MET A 1 -17.11 -51.02 -15.94
C MET A 1 -16.42 -49.69 -15.73
N GLU A 2 -15.79 -49.18 -16.77
CA GLU A 2 -15.06 -47.91 -16.78
C GLU A 2 -16.05 -46.78 -17.08
N SER A 3 -16.18 -45.82 -16.18
CA SER A 3 -16.96 -44.60 -16.41
C SER A 3 -16.01 -43.41 -16.57
N LYS A 4 -15.80 -43.02 -17.83
CA LYS A 4 -15.16 -41.76 -18.21
C LYS A 4 -16.22 -40.67 -18.18
N ASN A 5 -16.09 -39.70 -17.26
CA ASN A 5 -16.87 -38.46 -17.31
C ASN A 5 -15.99 -37.34 -17.86
N ALA A 6 -16.24 -37.01 -19.13
CA ALA A 6 -15.89 -35.73 -19.72
C ALA A 6 -16.87 -34.67 -19.19
N TYR A 7 -16.36 -33.52 -18.77
CA TYR A 7 -17.22 -32.34 -18.65
C TYR A 7 -16.50 -31.13 -19.23
N GLU A 8 -17.23 -30.52 -20.16
CA GLU A 8 -16.79 -29.62 -21.19
C GLU A 8 -16.55 -28.19 -20.69
N ALA A 9 -15.66 -27.52 -21.41
CA ALA A 9 -15.40 -26.09 -21.34
C ALA A 9 -16.62 -25.30 -21.85
N SER A 10 -17.10 -24.35 -21.05
CA SER A 10 -17.96 -23.27 -21.56
C SER A 10 -17.17 -21.97 -21.58
N HIS A 11 -16.84 -21.55 -22.79
CA HIS A 11 -16.44 -20.21 -23.15
C HIS A 11 -17.62 -19.27 -22.91
N ASN A 12 -17.42 -18.19 -22.15
CA ASN A 12 -18.34 -17.05 -22.17
C ASN A 12 -17.57 -15.81 -22.62
N ALA A 13 -17.84 -15.44 -23.87
CA ALA A 13 -17.42 -14.19 -24.48
C ALA A 13 -18.23 -13.05 -23.83
N PHE A 14 -17.53 -12.11 -23.20
CA PHE A 14 -18.14 -10.87 -22.74
C PHE A 14 -17.69 -9.74 -23.68
N SER A 15 -18.55 -9.45 -24.64
CA SER A 15 -18.47 -8.36 -25.59
C SER A 15 -18.95 -7.04 -24.97
N GLY A 16 -18.28 -5.95 -25.30
CA GLY A 16 -18.88 -4.62 -25.43
C GLY A 16 -19.01 -3.81 -24.14
N PHE A 17 -18.00 -2.99 -23.85
CA PHE A 17 -18.23 -1.73 -23.16
C PHE A 17 -17.73 -0.60 -24.03
N ASP A 18 -18.70 0.12 -24.61
CA ASP A 18 -18.54 1.36 -25.33
C ASP A 18 -17.92 2.42 -24.41
N THR A 19 -16.75 2.91 -24.78
CA THR A 19 -16.14 4.10 -24.17
C THR A 19 -16.69 5.35 -24.84
N PRO A 20 -17.33 6.28 -24.12
CA PRO A 20 -17.67 7.58 -24.70
C PRO A 20 -16.39 8.39 -24.93
N SER A 21 -16.13 8.67 -26.21
CA SER A 21 -15.11 9.61 -26.67
C SER A 21 -15.46 11.02 -26.18
N THR A 22 -14.68 11.52 -25.22
CA THR A 22 -14.74 12.94 -24.83
C THR A 22 -13.86 13.73 -25.78
N THR A 23 -14.48 14.26 -26.83
CA THR A 23 -13.92 15.29 -27.69
C THR A 23 -14.03 16.62 -26.95
N GLY A 24 -12.95 17.05 -26.29
CA GLY A 24 -12.88 18.30 -25.53
C GLY A 24 -11.82 19.24 -26.11
N THR A 25 -12.26 20.04 -27.08
CA THR A 25 -11.82 21.36 -27.51
C THR A 25 -10.53 21.92 -26.88
N HIS A 26 -9.48 22.02 -27.70
CA HIS A 26 -8.34 22.92 -27.53
C HIS A 26 -8.80 24.40 -27.56
N PRO A 27 -8.51 25.22 -26.54
CA PRO A 27 -8.44 26.65 -26.72
C PRO A 27 -7.10 27.05 -27.35
N ALA A 28 -7.20 27.72 -28.49
CA ALA A 28 -6.14 28.40 -29.19
C ALA A 28 -5.57 29.57 -28.37
N ASP A 29 -4.33 29.91 -28.71
CA ASP A 29 -3.74 31.25 -28.68
C ASP A 29 -4.06 32.18 -27.51
N ILE A 30 -3.10 32.26 -26.58
CA ILE A 30 -2.75 33.53 -25.93
C ILE A 30 -1.23 33.69 -26.05
N THR A 31 -0.81 34.05 -27.26
CA THR A 31 0.49 34.70 -27.48
C THR A 31 0.28 36.20 -27.40
N LYS A 32 1.22 36.90 -26.77
CA LYS A 32 1.38 38.37 -26.63
C LYS A 32 0.74 38.94 -25.35
N ASN A 33 1.61 39.29 -24.40
CA ASN A 33 1.74 40.63 -23.82
C ASN A 33 2.59 40.58 -22.54
N ASN A 34 3.87 40.95 -22.63
CA ASN A 34 4.56 41.93 -21.75
C ASN A 34 6.08 41.85 -21.94
N GLU A 35 6.55 42.39 -23.07
CA GLU A 35 7.87 43.00 -23.13
C GLU A 35 7.78 44.38 -22.50
N LEU A 36 8.11 44.47 -21.21
CA LEU A 36 8.54 45.71 -20.55
C LEU A 36 9.17 45.28 -19.21
N TYR A 37 10.31 44.61 -19.30
CA TYR A 37 11.18 44.38 -18.15
C TYR A 37 12.38 45.33 -18.25
N ASN A 38 12.46 46.19 -17.24
CA ASN A 38 13.35 47.33 -17.11
C ASN A 38 14.83 46.96 -17.31
N SER A 39 15.51 47.73 -18.16
CA SER A 39 16.94 47.64 -18.48
C SER A 39 17.85 48.29 -17.43
N ASP A 40 17.47 48.29 -16.15
CA ASP A 40 18.14 49.08 -15.10
C ASP A 40 18.61 48.26 -13.88
N THR A 41 19.15 47.06 -14.12
CA THR A 41 19.70 46.17 -13.07
C THR A 41 21.23 46.24 -12.92
N LYS A 42 21.89 47.26 -13.49
CA LYS A 42 23.37 47.32 -13.50
C LYS A 42 24.05 47.60 -12.16
N ASN A 43 23.33 47.80 -11.06
CA ASN A 43 23.91 48.05 -9.74
C ASN A 43 23.09 47.46 -8.58
N LEU A 44 22.60 46.22 -8.71
CA LEU A 44 22.20 45.47 -7.53
C LEU A 44 23.45 44.85 -6.90
N PRO A 45 23.66 44.99 -5.57
CA PRO A 45 24.76 44.31 -4.90
C PRO A 45 24.63 42.82 -5.19
N VAL A 46 25.70 42.22 -5.71
CA VAL A 46 25.79 40.78 -5.93
C VAL A 46 25.53 40.14 -4.57
N ALA A 47 24.32 39.59 -4.39
CA ALA A 47 24.02 38.79 -3.22
C ALA A 47 25.11 37.71 -3.14
N PRO A 48 25.78 37.53 -1.99
CA PRO A 48 26.84 36.55 -1.87
C PRO A 48 26.30 35.21 -2.38
N ALA A 49 27.00 34.63 -3.35
CA ALA A 49 26.62 33.36 -3.94
C ALA A 49 26.38 32.36 -2.80
N ILE A 50 25.12 32.03 -2.56
CA ILE A 50 24.74 31.02 -1.58
C ILE A 50 25.35 29.73 -2.11
N GLN A 51 26.47 29.32 -1.50
CA GLN A 51 27.17 28.09 -1.83
C GLN A 51 26.14 26.95 -1.66
N PRO A 52 25.71 26.28 -2.76
CA PRO A 52 24.68 25.23 -2.72
C PRO A 52 25.05 24.02 -1.84
N ASP A 53 26.29 24.01 -1.36
CA ASP A 53 27.02 22.98 -0.64
C ASP A 53 26.64 22.85 0.85
N HIS A 54 26.00 23.87 1.42
CA HIS A 54 25.77 23.95 2.87
C HIS A 54 24.32 23.72 3.30
N TRP A 55 23.45 23.20 2.41
CA TRP A 55 22.12 22.82 2.88
C TRP A 55 22.28 21.70 3.91
N PRO A 56 21.77 21.84 5.15
CA PRO A 56 21.91 20.80 6.16
C PRO A 56 21.23 19.54 5.63
N HIS A 57 22.03 18.58 5.19
CA HIS A 57 21.49 17.29 4.78
C HIS A 57 20.83 16.67 6.00
N PRO A 58 19.56 16.28 5.90
CA PRO A 58 18.90 15.69 7.05
C PRO A 58 19.66 14.43 7.45
N LYS A 59 19.88 14.27 8.75
CA LYS A 59 20.64 13.15 9.32
C LYS A 59 20.12 11.81 8.79
N ARG A 60 20.99 10.92 8.35
CA ARG A 60 20.60 9.59 7.86
C ARG A 60 19.68 8.90 8.87
N GLY A 61 18.54 8.38 8.39
CA GLY A 61 17.55 7.72 9.22
C GLY A 61 16.50 8.64 9.87
N SER A 62 16.68 9.97 9.78
CA SER A 62 15.62 10.95 10.10
C SER A 62 14.42 10.79 9.18
N PHE A 63 13.29 11.37 9.61
CA PHE A 63 12.07 11.38 8.82
C PHE A 63 12.26 12.19 7.51
N ASP A 64 12.92 13.34 7.60
CA ASP A 64 13.21 14.19 6.45
C ASP A 64 14.18 13.53 5.48
N TYR A 65 15.19 12.81 5.99
CA TYR A 65 16.06 11.99 5.14
C TYR A 65 15.25 10.93 4.40
N ASN A 66 14.37 10.20 5.09
CA ASN A 66 13.53 9.16 4.47
C ASN A 66 12.52 9.75 3.46
N LYS A 67 12.08 11.00 3.67
CA LYS A 67 11.23 11.75 2.73
C LYS A 67 12.01 12.13 1.47
N LEU A 68 13.20 12.71 1.64
CA LEU A 68 14.05 13.13 0.52
C LEU A 68 14.64 11.95 -0.25
N SER A 69 14.96 10.84 0.43
CA SER A 69 15.55 9.66 -0.21
C SER A 69 14.57 8.86 -1.07
N GLY A 70 13.27 9.17 -1.00
CA GLY A 70 12.21 8.41 -1.70
C GLY A 70 12.03 6.97 -1.22
N SER A 71 12.75 6.53 -0.18
CA SER A 71 12.74 5.13 0.26
C SER A 71 11.42 4.72 0.93
N TYR A 72 10.66 5.70 1.42
CA TYR A 72 9.34 5.53 2.05
C TYR A 72 8.33 6.48 1.38
N PRO A 73 7.85 6.13 0.17
CA PRO A 73 7.00 7.01 -0.62
C PRO A 73 5.61 7.20 -0.02
N LEU A 74 5.14 6.26 0.80
CA LEU A 74 3.81 6.32 1.40
C LEU A 74 3.82 7.14 2.68
N TYR A 75 2.75 7.92 2.87
CA TYR A 75 2.55 8.79 4.01
C TYR A 75 1.09 8.69 4.49
N TRP A 76 0.91 8.53 5.79
CA TRP A 76 -0.39 8.58 6.44
C TRP A 76 -0.33 9.58 7.59
N PRO A 77 -1.27 10.55 7.67
CA PRO A 77 -1.23 11.60 8.69
C PRO A 77 -1.55 11.08 10.10
N SER A 78 -2.16 9.90 10.21
CA SER A 78 -2.51 9.28 11.48
C SER A 78 -2.49 7.75 11.39
N LYS A 79 -2.52 7.08 12.55
CA LYS A 79 -2.61 5.62 12.64
C LYS A 79 -3.91 5.10 12.04
N GLU A 80 -5.03 5.80 12.22
CA GLU A 80 -6.34 5.41 11.69
C GLU A 80 -6.35 5.39 10.16
N LYS A 81 -5.70 6.39 9.52
CA LYS A 81 -5.55 6.43 8.05
C LYS A 81 -4.66 5.28 7.55
N PHE A 82 -3.60 4.97 8.27
CA PHE A 82 -2.77 3.80 7.97
C PHE A 82 -3.57 2.49 8.09
N GLU A 83 -4.31 2.28 9.18
CA GLU A 83 -5.10 1.07 9.39
C GLU A 83 -6.26 0.93 8.39
N LEU A 84 -6.85 2.04 7.94
CA LEU A 84 -7.84 2.02 6.87
C LEU A 84 -7.20 1.58 5.54
N TRP A 85 -6.07 2.18 5.18
CA TRP A 85 -5.32 1.80 3.99
C TRP A 85 -4.87 0.33 4.05
N LYS A 86 -4.34 -0.11 5.19
CA LYS A 86 -3.91 -1.49 5.41
C LYS A 86 -5.07 -2.46 5.17
N ARG A 87 -6.24 -2.18 5.76
CA ARG A 87 -7.46 -2.99 5.57
C ARG A 87 -7.89 -3.04 4.10
N GLN A 88 -7.78 -1.92 3.38
CA GLN A 88 -8.08 -1.88 1.95
C GLN A 88 -7.11 -2.77 1.16
N GLN A 89 -5.81 -2.71 1.44
CA GLN A 89 -4.81 -3.57 0.79
C GLN A 89 -5.03 -5.06 1.09
N GLU A 90 -5.35 -5.40 2.33
CA GLU A 90 -5.71 -6.77 2.73
C GLU A 90 -6.94 -7.28 1.95
N GLN A 91 -7.94 -6.42 1.74
CA GLN A 91 -9.15 -6.75 0.99
C GLN A 91 -8.91 -6.89 -0.51
N GLU A 92 -8.28 -5.90 -1.14
CA GLU A 92 -8.04 -5.87 -2.59
C GLU A 92 -7.17 -7.05 -3.04
N LYS A 93 -6.15 -7.37 -2.25
CA LYS A 93 -5.19 -8.44 -2.59
C LYS A 93 -5.56 -9.79 -1.99
N CYS A 94 -6.61 -9.82 -1.17
CA CYS A 94 -7.02 -10.98 -0.38
C CYS A 94 -5.83 -11.56 0.43
N ILE A 95 -5.10 -10.67 1.11
CA ILE A 95 -3.98 -11.02 1.98
C ILE A 95 -4.27 -10.63 3.41
N GLU A 96 -3.54 -11.23 4.35
CA GLU A 96 -3.53 -10.78 5.74
C GLU A 96 -2.12 -10.33 6.09
N LEU A 97 -2.00 -9.08 6.53
CA LEU A 97 -0.74 -8.49 6.95
C LEU A 97 -0.62 -8.66 8.47
N CYS A 98 0.18 -9.64 8.87
CA CYS A 98 0.51 -9.90 10.27
C CYS A 98 1.68 -9.03 10.72
N LEU A 99 1.63 -8.57 11.98
CA LEU A 99 2.77 -7.93 12.62
C LEU A 99 3.92 -8.93 12.74
N CYS A 100 5.04 -8.66 12.08
CA CYS A 100 6.24 -9.50 12.13
C CYS A 100 7.21 -9.01 13.20
N HIS A 101 7.43 -7.70 13.26
CA HIS A 101 8.43 -7.12 14.14
C HIS A 101 8.11 -5.67 14.47
N THR A 102 8.39 -5.31 15.72
CA THR A 102 8.35 -3.93 16.20
C THR A 102 9.74 -3.56 16.65
N ARG A 103 10.27 -2.45 16.15
CA ARG A 103 11.52 -1.83 16.58
C ARG A 103 11.19 -0.57 17.35
N THR A 104 11.80 -0.41 18.50
CA THR A 104 11.94 0.89 19.14
C THR A 104 13.40 1.32 19.00
N PRO A 105 13.70 2.60 18.77
CA PRO A 105 15.05 3.07 18.83
C PRO A 105 15.59 2.90 20.24
N GLN A 106 16.86 2.56 20.35
CA GLN A 106 17.56 2.52 21.61
C GLN A 106 17.66 3.94 22.18
N ASP A 107 17.58 4.08 23.51
CA ASP A 107 17.47 5.37 24.21
C ASP A 107 18.64 6.34 23.90
N SER A 108 19.81 5.81 23.55
CA SER A 108 21.00 6.59 23.16
C SER A 108 21.09 6.93 21.68
N SER A 109 20.13 6.48 20.86
CA SER A 109 20.18 6.72 19.42
C SER A 109 19.48 8.02 19.07
N ASP A 110 20.17 8.86 18.29
CA ASP A 110 19.62 10.06 17.64
C ASP A 110 18.52 9.76 16.60
N CYS A 111 17.89 8.58 16.68
CA CYS A 111 16.77 8.20 15.85
C CYS A 111 15.57 9.08 16.18
N GLN A 112 15.03 9.74 15.15
CA GLN A 112 13.88 10.65 15.27
C GLN A 112 12.51 9.95 15.14
N TRP A 113 12.49 8.63 14.95
CA TRP A 113 11.26 7.83 14.92
C TRP A 113 11.01 7.17 16.29
N MET A 114 9.76 6.90 16.68
CA MET A 114 9.41 6.21 17.94
C MET A 114 9.40 4.72 17.80
N THR A 115 8.79 4.26 16.70
CA THR A 115 8.46 2.87 16.52
C THR A 115 8.53 2.57 15.03
N GLY A 116 9.32 1.56 14.68
CA GLY A 116 9.29 0.94 13.37
C GLY A 116 8.43 -0.31 13.43
N ILE A 117 7.43 -0.44 12.57
CA ILE A 117 6.55 -1.61 12.51
C ILE A 117 6.70 -2.28 11.16
N THR A 118 6.98 -3.58 11.16
CA THR A 118 7.07 -4.41 9.96
C THR A 118 5.90 -5.38 9.94
N TYR A 119 5.10 -5.29 8.88
CA TYR A 119 4.06 -6.26 8.58
C TYR A 119 4.53 -7.19 7.48
N VAL A 120 4.08 -8.44 7.51
CA VAL A 120 4.33 -9.42 6.46
C VAL A 120 3.07 -10.23 6.18
N CYS A 121 2.97 -10.80 4.98
CA CYS A 121 1.87 -11.69 4.65
C CYS A 121 1.87 -12.92 5.59
N SER A 122 0.70 -13.30 6.10
CA SER A 122 0.53 -14.46 6.99
C SER A 122 1.11 -15.75 6.41
N ARG A 123 1.04 -15.93 5.08
CA ARG A 123 1.58 -17.09 4.35
C ARG A 123 3.10 -17.23 4.44
N GLN A 124 3.83 -16.14 4.65
CA GLN A 124 5.29 -16.20 4.79
C GLN A 124 5.75 -16.93 6.06
N HIS A 125 4.87 -17.19 7.04
CA HIS A 125 5.25 -17.90 8.27
C HIS A 125 5.17 -19.44 8.16
N THR A 126 4.67 -19.97 7.04
CA THR A 126 4.29 -21.40 6.94
C THR A 126 5.28 -22.33 6.20
N GLY A 127 6.52 -21.93 5.87
CA GLY A 127 7.42 -22.90 5.21
C GLY A 127 8.88 -22.50 5.05
N GLY A 128 9.76 -23.30 5.66
CA GLY A 128 11.17 -23.47 5.30
C GLY A 128 12.17 -22.45 5.87
N ILE A 129 13.39 -22.93 6.15
CA ILE A 129 14.57 -22.11 6.48
C ILE A 129 14.75 -21.06 5.36
N LYS A 130 14.66 -19.77 5.69
CA LYS A 130 14.68 -18.67 4.72
C LYS A 130 16.09 -18.13 4.48
N LYS A 131 16.41 -17.86 3.21
CA LYS A 131 17.38 -16.82 2.83
C LYS A 131 16.79 -15.44 3.20
N PRO A 132 17.57 -14.50 3.75
CA PRO A 132 17.08 -13.18 4.15
C PRO A 132 16.63 -12.36 2.93
N HIS A 133 15.39 -11.90 2.92
CA HIS A 133 14.80 -11.08 1.84
C HIS A 133 13.89 -9.97 2.41
N PRO A 134 13.63 -8.88 1.65
CA PRO A 134 13.26 -7.57 2.19
C PRO A 134 11.83 -7.53 2.72
N GLY A 135 11.67 -7.18 4.00
CA GLY A 135 10.36 -6.97 4.64
C GLY A 135 9.72 -5.62 4.29
N HIS A 136 8.43 -5.49 4.56
CA HIS A 136 7.70 -4.21 4.43
C HIS A 136 7.87 -3.39 5.71
N TRP A 137 8.31 -2.13 5.62
CA TRP A 137 8.68 -1.33 6.78
C TRP A 137 7.81 -0.07 6.88
N SER A 138 7.33 0.23 8.09
CA SER A 138 6.73 1.51 8.45
C SER A 138 7.46 2.11 9.66
N LYS A 139 7.50 3.45 9.76
CA LYS A 139 8.10 4.20 10.86
C LYS A 139 7.14 5.29 11.32
N GLN A 140 6.93 5.40 12.63
CA GLN A 140 6.16 6.45 13.29
C GLN A 140 7.11 7.49 13.91
N GLN A 141 6.80 8.79 13.81
CA GLN A 141 7.67 9.89 14.25
C GLN A 141 7.55 10.20 15.76
N LYS A 142 8.64 10.63 16.42
CA LYS A 142 8.69 11.01 17.86
C LYS A 142 7.75 12.12 18.32
N ARG A 143 7.27 12.95 17.40
CA ARG A 143 6.50 14.17 17.75
C ARG A 143 5.22 14.34 16.96
N THR A 144 4.96 13.49 15.97
CA THR A 144 3.76 13.58 15.15
C THR A 144 3.11 12.20 15.05
N PRO A 145 1.77 12.12 14.98
CA PRO A 145 1.06 10.87 14.74
C PRO A 145 1.27 10.34 13.31
N ALA A 146 2.01 11.07 12.48
CA ALA A 146 2.24 10.72 11.11
C ALA A 146 3.12 9.47 10.98
N ILE A 147 2.78 8.66 9.99
CA ILE A 147 3.43 7.40 9.66
C ILE A 147 3.96 7.51 8.23
N ARG A 148 5.22 7.11 8.03
CA ARG A 148 5.76 6.84 6.69
C ARG A 148 6.01 5.37 6.52
N GLY A 149 5.82 4.88 5.31
CA GLY A 149 6.02 3.47 5.02
C GLY A 149 6.43 3.19 3.60
N LYS A 150 6.80 1.94 3.39
CA LYS A 150 7.02 1.34 2.10
C LYS A 150 6.17 0.09 2.02
N PHE A 151 5.41 -0.04 0.95
CA PHE A 151 4.69 -1.24 0.62
C PHE A 151 5.35 -1.86 -0.61
N LEU A 152 5.67 -3.14 -0.56
CA LEU A 152 6.21 -3.87 -1.72
C LEU A 152 5.05 -4.68 -2.26
N ASP A 153 4.64 -4.40 -3.48
CA ASP A 153 3.53 -5.12 -4.09
C ASP A 153 3.92 -6.56 -4.47
N GLU A 154 5.18 -6.74 -4.82
CA GLU A 154 5.74 -8.01 -5.24
C GLU A 154 5.63 -9.08 -4.14
N GLN A 155 4.73 -10.04 -4.35
CA GLN A 155 4.62 -11.24 -3.54
C GLN A 155 5.29 -12.39 -4.27
N THR A 156 6.17 -13.11 -3.58
CA THR A 156 6.81 -14.33 -4.11
C THR A 156 5.88 -15.55 -4.13
N HIS A 157 4.59 -15.34 -3.91
CA HIS A 157 3.59 -16.40 -3.78
C HIS A 157 2.24 -15.92 -4.31
N ALA A 158 1.42 -16.86 -4.79
CA ALA A 158 0.08 -16.55 -5.29
C ALA A 158 -0.78 -15.85 -4.20
N THR A 159 -1.38 -14.73 -4.58
CA THR A 159 -2.37 -13.97 -3.81
C THR A 159 -3.80 -14.37 -4.23
N GLY A 160 -4.84 -13.74 -3.68
CA GLY A 160 -6.23 -14.05 -4.05
C GLY A 160 -6.80 -15.30 -3.35
N LYS A 161 -7.58 -16.11 -4.09
CA LYS A 161 -8.30 -17.29 -3.56
C LYS A 161 -7.39 -18.28 -2.84
N ALA A 162 -6.19 -18.51 -3.37
CA ALA A 162 -5.22 -19.44 -2.80
C ALA A 162 -4.74 -19.02 -1.39
N ASN A 163 -4.82 -17.73 -1.08
CA ASN A 163 -4.29 -17.21 0.18
C ASN A 163 -5.29 -17.32 1.34
N ILE A 164 -6.56 -17.56 1.06
CA ILE A 164 -7.62 -17.57 2.07
C ILE A 164 -7.40 -18.63 3.16
N VAL A 165 -6.71 -19.72 2.82
CA VAL A 165 -6.37 -20.81 3.75
C VAL A 165 -5.36 -20.36 4.81
N TYR A 166 -4.53 -19.37 4.50
CA TYR A 166 -3.48 -18.83 5.37
C TYR A 166 -3.95 -17.64 6.21
N THR A 167 -5.18 -17.17 6.02
CA THR A 167 -5.77 -16.16 6.92
C THR A 167 -6.01 -16.75 8.30
N ARG A 168 -6.04 -15.94 9.36
CA ARG A 168 -6.32 -16.33 10.76
C ARG A 168 -7.82 -16.52 11.04
N LEU A 169 -8.59 -16.86 10.02
CA LEU A 169 -9.99 -17.26 10.20
C LEU A 169 -10.06 -18.59 10.97
N SER A 170 -11.09 -18.75 11.81
CA SER A 170 -11.32 -20.04 12.48
C SER A 170 -11.55 -21.15 11.45
N LYS A 171 -11.29 -22.42 11.81
CA LYS A 171 -11.47 -23.56 10.89
C LYS A 171 -12.88 -23.58 10.30
N THR A 172 -13.90 -23.33 11.12
CA THR A 172 -15.31 -23.26 10.70
C THR A 172 -15.55 -22.14 9.70
N VAL A 173 -14.98 -20.94 9.95
CA VAL A 173 -15.10 -19.81 9.02
C VAL A 173 -14.39 -20.10 7.71
N LYS A 174 -13.20 -20.70 7.74
CA LYS A 174 -12.47 -21.14 6.53
C LYS A 174 -13.29 -22.14 5.72
N GLN A 175 -13.95 -23.09 6.38
CA GLN A 175 -14.79 -24.06 5.69
C GLN A 175 -15.99 -23.38 5.02
N SER A 176 -16.72 -22.54 5.75
CA SER A 176 -17.85 -21.78 5.18
C SER A 176 -17.45 -20.92 3.98
N VAL A 177 -16.26 -20.31 4.03
CA VAL A 177 -15.68 -19.57 2.91
C VAL A 177 -15.43 -20.48 1.72
N ARG A 178 -14.80 -21.65 1.91
CA ARG A 178 -14.58 -22.62 0.83
C ARG A 178 -15.88 -23.06 0.21
N ASP A 179 -16.88 -23.40 1.02
CA ASP A 179 -18.19 -23.86 0.53
C ASP A 179 -18.86 -22.79 -0.34
N LYS A 180 -18.81 -21.51 0.07
CA LYS A 180 -19.34 -20.39 -0.73
C LYS A 180 -18.56 -20.17 -2.02
N LEU A 181 -17.23 -20.33 -2.00
CA LEU A 181 -16.41 -20.22 -3.21
C LEU A 181 -16.68 -21.38 -4.18
N ILE A 182 -16.90 -22.60 -3.67
CA ILE A 182 -17.30 -23.78 -4.46
C ILE A 182 -18.68 -23.55 -5.09
N ALA A 183 -19.61 -22.93 -4.36
CA ALA A 183 -20.91 -22.52 -4.87
C ALA A 183 -20.87 -21.34 -5.88
N GLY A 184 -19.68 -20.94 -6.35
CA GLY A 184 -19.51 -19.92 -7.39
C GLY A 184 -19.58 -18.47 -6.91
N LEU A 185 -19.64 -18.21 -5.60
CA LEU A 185 -19.66 -16.83 -5.12
C LEU A 185 -18.30 -16.17 -5.35
N SER A 186 -18.32 -14.89 -5.72
CA SER A 186 -17.10 -14.09 -5.81
C SER A 186 -16.44 -13.92 -4.43
N VAL A 187 -15.12 -13.82 -4.39
CA VAL A 187 -14.37 -13.60 -3.13
C VAL A 187 -14.86 -12.33 -2.42
N GLY A 188 -15.11 -11.25 -3.17
CA GLY A 188 -15.65 -10.01 -2.62
C GLY A 188 -17.00 -10.19 -1.93
N THR A 189 -17.90 -11.00 -2.51
CA THR A 189 -19.20 -11.32 -1.89
C THR A 189 -19.04 -12.14 -0.61
N VAL A 190 -18.14 -13.13 -0.62
CA VAL A 190 -17.87 -13.98 0.55
C VAL A 190 -17.32 -13.15 1.72
N LEU A 191 -16.35 -12.27 1.46
CA LEU A 191 -15.76 -11.39 2.47
C LEU A 191 -16.79 -10.39 3.03
N LYS A 192 -17.66 -9.82 2.19
CA LYS A 192 -18.76 -8.95 2.64
C LYS A 192 -19.71 -9.67 3.60
N LYS A 193 -20.11 -10.92 3.29
CA LYS A 193 -20.98 -11.73 4.15
C LYS A 193 -20.32 -12.08 5.48
N LEU A 194 -19.06 -12.52 5.47
CA LEU A 194 -18.32 -12.81 6.70
C LEU A 194 -18.24 -11.60 7.64
N ARG A 195 -18.04 -10.41 7.08
CA ARG A 195 -17.98 -9.18 7.87
C ARG A 195 -19.33 -8.88 8.52
N ALA A 196 -20.44 -9.00 7.77
CA ALA A 196 -21.77 -8.84 8.34
C ALA A 196 -22.00 -9.80 9.52
N ASP A 197 -21.64 -11.07 9.36
CA ASP A 197 -21.82 -12.09 10.40
C ASP A 197 -20.98 -11.84 11.67
N GLN A 198 -19.79 -11.25 11.55
CA GLN A 198 -18.97 -10.91 12.73
C GLN A 198 -19.53 -9.72 13.51
N PHE A 199 -20.12 -8.73 12.83
CA PHE A 199 -20.76 -7.60 13.52
C PHE A 199 -22.08 -8.01 14.18
N SER A 200 -22.80 -8.99 13.62
CA SER A 200 -24.02 -9.54 14.24
C SER A 200 -23.75 -10.22 15.59
N LYS A 201 -22.54 -10.76 15.80
CA LYS A 201 -22.16 -11.49 17.02
C LYS A 201 -21.55 -10.63 18.11
N ALA A 202 -21.16 -9.40 17.82
CA ALA A 202 -20.56 -8.49 18.80
C ALA A 202 -21.59 -7.60 19.55
N ASN A 203 -22.88 -7.72 19.22
CA ASN A 203 -23.99 -6.92 19.78
C ASN A 203 -24.97 -7.76 20.62
N ILE A 204 -24.53 -8.90 21.16
CA ILE A 204 -25.26 -9.70 22.15
C ILE A 204 -24.32 -9.87 23.34
#